data_AF-A0A3D0NVJ3-F1
#
_entry.id   AF-A0A3D0NVJ3-F1
#
_cell.length_a   1.000
_cell.length_b   1.000
_cell.length_c   1.000
_cell.angle_alpha   90.00
_cell.angle_beta   90.00
_cell.angle_gamma   90.00
#
_symmetry.space_group_name_H-M   'P 1'
#
loop_
_entity.id
_entity.type
_entity.pdbx_description
1 polymer ?
#
loop_
_entity_poly.entity_id
_entity_poly.type
_entity_poly.pdbx_seq_one_letter_code
_entity_poly.pdbx_strand_id
1 'polypeptide(L)'
;MMSKDESASRSETVRRLKVGIYDAPLDQLQPDLTIDLLSSNVAVFGSKQSGKTTFIKNILVRLHEIMKPQELAEEIYILDMNSTMGDYEKLPFVCCCIDDSNEEDVKTLFKTVEDALKQNNDLLKQAKCSNIAQFLDDPPASEESPKHITLIIENLNAFLGEERFSLYHDLLV
;
A
#
# COMPACT_ATOMS: atom_id res chain seq x y z
N MET A 1 -0.55 0.12 -27.71
CA MET A 1 0.46 1.12 -27.32
C MET A 1 -0.29 2.36 -26.87
N MET A 2 -0.29 2.66 -25.57
CA MET A 2 -0.84 3.92 -25.05
C MET A 2 0.15 5.06 -25.34
N SER A 3 -0.35 6.28 -25.52
CA SER A 3 0.49 7.45 -25.80
C SER A 3 1.32 7.85 -24.55
N LYS A 4 2.49 8.47 -24.75
CA LYS A 4 3.39 8.89 -23.65
C LYS A 4 2.73 9.88 -22.68
N ASP A 5 1.78 10.69 -23.16
CA ASP A 5 1.01 11.64 -22.34
C ASP A 5 -0.08 10.94 -21.49
N GLU A 6 -0.71 9.89 -22.00
CA GLU A 6 -1.66 9.06 -21.23
C GLU A 6 -0.96 8.22 -20.16
N SER A 7 0.25 7.71 -20.41
CA SER A 7 1.02 6.98 -19.40
C SER A 7 1.51 7.89 -18.27
N ALA A 8 1.96 9.11 -18.59
CA ALA A 8 2.41 10.09 -17.59
C ALA A 8 1.25 10.61 -16.73
N SER A 9 0.13 10.99 -17.35
CA SER A 9 -1.09 11.42 -16.63
C SER A 9 -1.68 10.30 -15.76
N ARG A 10 -1.56 9.04 -16.19
CA ARG A 10 -2.04 7.89 -15.40
C ARG A 10 -1.08 7.51 -14.27
N SER A 11 0.23 7.61 -14.47
CA SER A 11 1.23 7.49 -13.39
C SER A 11 0.96 8.52 -12.28
N GLU A 12 0.64 9.77 -12.65
CA GLU A 12 0.24 10.81 -11.70
C GLU A 12 -1.09 10.52 -10.98
N THR A 13 -2.02 9.82 -11.64
CA THR A 13 -3.34 9.46 -11.09
C THR A 13 -3.25 8.29 -10.11
N VAL A 14 -2.37 7.30 -10.37
CA VAL A 14 -2.07 6.21 -9.43
C VAL A 14 -1.32 6.73 -8.20
N ARG A 15 -0.40 7.70 -8.40
CA ARG A 15 0.28 8.38 -7.31
C ARG A 15 -0.69 9.07 -6.37
N ARG A 16 -1.72 9.77 -6.88
CA ARG A 16 -2.64 10.56 -6.03
C ARG A 16 -4.00 9.91 -5.90
N LEU A 17 -4.17 9.10 -4.87
CA LEU A 17 -5.43 8.44 -4.57
C LEU A 17 -6.41 9.42 -3.91
N LYS A 18 -7.56 9.66 -4.54
CA LYS A 18 -8.69 10.36 -3.89
C LYS A 18 -9.31 9.46 -2.82
N VAL A 19 -9.27 9.94 -1.57
CA VAL A 19 -9.77 9.26 -0.37
C VAL A 19 -10.91 10.00 0.33
N GLY A 20 -11.25 11.20 -0.14
CA GLY A 20 -12.36 11.96 0.42
C GLY A 20 -12.46 13.37 -0.16
N ILE A 21 -13.06 14.24 0.63
CA ILE A 21 -13.14 15.70 0.41
C ILE A 21 -12.69 16.38 1.70
N TYR A 22 -11.99 17.50 1.61
CA TYR A 22 -11.69 18.32 2.77
C TYR A 22 -12.39 19.68 2.65
N ASP A 23 -12.71 20.28 3.79
CA ASP A 23 -13.37 21.58 3.84
C ASP A 23 -12.32 22.70 3.90
N ALA A 24 -12.41 23.67 2.98
CA ALA A 24 -11.54 24.85 2.90
C ALA A 24 -12.37 26.12 3.15
N PRO A 25 -12.66 26.49 4.42
CA PRO A 25 -13.62 27.55 4.73
C PRO A 25 -13.19 28.94 4.25
N LEU A 26 -11.88 29.20 4.25
CA LEU A 26 -11.31 30.48 3.80
C LEU A 26 -11.57 30.72 2.32
N ASP A 27 -11.50 29.65 1.52
CA ASP A 27 -11.68 29.70 0.07
C ASP A 27 -13.13 29.38 -0.36
N GLN A 28 -13.98 28.96 0.58
CA GLN A 28 -15.34 28.46 0.33
C GLN A 28 -15.37 27.28 -0.67
N LEU A 29 -14.41 26.37 -0.54
CA LEU A 29 -14.26 25.21 -1.43
C LEU A 29 -14.32 23.89 -0.65
N GLN A 30 -14.75 22.84 -1.35
CA GLN A 30 -14.67 21.44 -0.89
C GLN A 30 -13.89 20.60 -1.91
N PRO A 31 -12.57 20.81 -2.03
CA PRO A 31 -11.73 20.06 -2.95
C PRO A 31 -11.54 18.60 -2.51
N ASP A 32 -11.06 17.80 -3.45
CA ASP A 32 -10.73 16.40 -3.21
C ASP A 32 -9.56 16.25 -2.24
N LEU A 33 -9.73 15.38 -1.24
CA LEU A 33 -8.63 14.92 -0.40
C LEU A 33 -7.91 13.79 -1.12
N THR A 34 -6.65 14.02 -1.48
CA THR A 34 -5.79 13.05 -2.14
C THR A 34 -4.58 12.71 -1.28
N ILE A 35 -4.13 11.46 -1.33
CA ILE A 35 -2.92 10.98 -0.66
C ILE A 35 -1.96 10.36 -1.67
N ASP A 36 -0.65 10.47 -1.40
CA ASP A 36 0.38 9.79 -2.19
C ASP A 36 0.79 8.47 -1.54
N LEU A 37 0.39 7.36 -2.16
CA LEU A 37 0.70 6.01 -1.67
C LEU A 37 2.01 5.44 -2.20
N LEU A 38 2.57 6.01 -3.28
CA LEU A 38 3.78 5.50 -3.92
C LEU A 38 5.06 6.10 -3.30
N SER A 39 4.97 7.33 -2.80
CA SER A 39 6.14 8.07 -2.31
C SER A 39 6.16 8.30 -0.79
N SER A 40 5.12 7.87 -0.06
CA SER A 40 5.01 8.15 1.37
C SER A 40 4.32 7.04 2.18
N ASN A 41 4.71 6.92 3.45
CA ASN A 41 4.02 6.08 4.42
C ASN A 41 2.82 6.84 4.99
N VAL A 42 1.71 6.13 5.21
CA VAL A 42 0.47 6.72 5.75
C VAL A 42 0.19 6.18 7.14
N ALA A 43 0.02 7.09 8.10
CA ALA A 43 -0.40 6.77 9.46
C ALA A 43 -1.82 7.32 9.72
N VAL A 44 -2.72 6.47 10.22
CA VAL A 44 -4.13 6.81 10.45
C VAL A 44 -4.43 6.82 11.94
N PHE A 45 -4.75 8.00 12.47
CA PHE A 45 -5.04 8.22 13.89
C PHE A 45 -6.50 8.54 14.15
N GLY A 46 -6.96 8.32 15.37
CA GLY A 46 -8.33 8.64 15.79
C GLY A 46 -8.83 7.80 16.96
N SER A 47 -9.90 8.26 17.61
CA SER A 47 -10.54 7.55 18.73
C SER A 47 -11.18 6.23 18.30
N LYS A 48 -11.59 5.40 19.26
CA LYS A 48 -12.36 4.18 18.98
C LYS A 48 -13.63 4.55 18.19
N GLN A 49 -13.94 3.76 17.15
CA GLN A 49 -15.11 3.98 16.26
C GLN A 49 -15.08 5.29 15.44
N SER A 50 -13.92 5.96 15.30
CA SER A 50 -13.80 7.17 14.47
C SER A 50 -13.76 6.92 12.95
N GLY A 51 -13.90 5.66 12.51
CA GLY A 51 -13.84 5.30 11.09
C GLY A 51 -12.45 4.94 10.53
N LYS A 52 -11.42 4.75 11.37
CA LYS A 52 -10.05 4.38 10.90
C LYS A 52 -10.03 3.16 9.99
N THR A 53 -10.63 2.05 10.42
CA THR A 53 -10.70 0.81 9.64
C THR A 53 -11.49 1.01 8.35
N THR A 54 -12.57 1.81 8.39
CA THR A 54 -13.34 2.17 7.19
C THR A 54 -12.50 2.98 6.21
N PHE A 55 -11.65 3.89 6.70
CA PHE A 55 -10.74 4.68 5.88
C PHE A 55 -9.68 3.81 5.20
N ILE A 56 -9.06 2.87 5.93
CA ILE A 56 -8.11 1.90 5.37
C ILE A 56 -8.79 1.03 4.30
N LYS A 57 -9.99 0.52 4.59
CA LYS A 57 -10.81 -0.23 3.62
C LYS A 57 -11.17 0.60 2.38
N ASN A 58 -11.45 1.89 2.56
CA ASN A 58 -11.71 2.80 1.44
C ASN A 58 -10.47 2.94 0.55
N ILE A 59 -9.29 3.17 1.14
CA ILE A 59 -8.02 3.19 0.40
C ILE A 59 -7.86 1.91 -0.43
N LEU A 60 -8.05 0.76 0.21
CA LEU A 60 -7.87 -0.54 -0.44
C LEU A 60 -8.81 -0.72 -1.63
N VAL A 61 -10.11 -0.42 -1.49
CA VAL A 61 -11.07 -0.50 -2.60
C VAL A 61 -10.75 0.51 -3.69
N ARG A 62 -10.48 1.77 -3.32
CA ARG A 62 -10.20 2.84 -4.28
C ARG A 62 -8.96 2.54 -5.11
N LEU A 63 -7.92 1.98 -4.49
CA LEU A 63 -6.70 1.54 -5.16
C LEU A 63 -7.00 0.47 -6.21
N HIS A 64 -7.85 -0.52 -5.89
CA HIS A 64 -8.28 -1.55 -6.85
C HIS A 64 -9.23 -1.05 -7.94
N GLU A 65 -9.97 0.03 -7.69
CA GLU A 65 -10.83 0.65 -8.71
C GLU A 65 -10.03 1.42 -9.76
N ILE A 66 -8.92 2.05 -9.36
CA ILE A 66 -8.13 2.90 -10.27
C ILE A 66 -7.02 2.14 -10.98
N MET A 67 -6.49 1.08 -10.37
CA MET A 67 -5.42 0.25 -10.98
C MET A 67 -6.01 -0.96 -11.69
N LYS A 68 -5.54 -1.21 -12.91
CA LYS A 68 -6.01 -2.36 -13.68
C LYS A 68 -5.25 -3.62 -13.28
N PRO A 69 -5.93 -4.78 -13.09
CA PRO A 69 -5.26 -6.03 -12.72
C PRO A 69 -4.15 -6.47 -13.69
N GLN A 70 -4.23 -6.10 -14.97
CA GLN A 70 -3.21 -6.45 -15.97
C GLN A 70 -1.89 -5.69 -15.78
N GLU A 71 -1.86 -4.67 -14.92
CA GLU A 71 -0.67 -3.85 -14.69
C GLU A 71 0.24 -4.46 -13.62
N LEU A 72 -0.27 -5.38 -12.78
CA LEU A 72 0.45 -6.16 -11.74
C LEU A 72 1.58 -5.42 -11.01
N ALA A 73 1.45 -4.11 -10.85
CA ALA A 73 2.49 -3.23 -10.32
C ALA A 73 2.36 -3.02 -8.80
N GLU A 74 1.46 -3.75 -8.14
CA GLU A 74 1.15 -3.62 -6.71
C GLU A 74 1.02 -5.00 -6.06
N GLU A 75 1.58 -5.13 -4.87
CA GLU A 75 1.43 -6.25 -3.94
C GLU A 75 1.05 -5.71 -2.56
N ILE A 76 -0.08 -6.17 -2.04
CA ILE A 76 -0.64 -5.71 -0.77
C ILE A 76 -0.64 -6.85 0.23
N TYR A 77 -0.01 -6.60 1.38
CA TYR A 77 0.04 -7.50 2.52
C TYR A 77 -0.72 -6.86 3.67
N ILE A 78 -1.65 -7.59 4.27
CA ILE A 78 -2.52 -7.06 5.33
C ILE A 78 -2.32 -7.87 6.61
N LEU A 79 -1.94 -7.17 7.67
CA LEU A 79 -1.99 -7.65 9.05
C LEU A 79 -3.21 -7.04 9.75
N ASP A 80 -4.26 -7.83 9.92
CA ASP A 80 -5.57 -7.45 10.42
C ASP A 80 -5.74 -7.81 11.90
N MET A 81 -5.27 -6.94 12.79
CA MET A 81 -5.34 -7.16 14.25
C MET A 81 -6.76 -7.04 14.84
N ASN A 82 -7.78 -6.72 14.03
CA ASN A 82 -9.18 -6.64 14.47
C ASN A 82 -10.09 -7.68 13.77
N SER A 83 -9.54 -8.55 12.93
CA SER A 83 -10.29 -9.57 12.15
C SER A 83 -11.49 -8.99 11.36
N THR A 84 -11.34 -7.81 10.76
CA THR A 84 -12.41 -7.15 10.00
C THR A 84 -12.15 -7.04 8.49
N MET A 85 -10.99 -7.45 8.02
CA MET A 85 -10.49 -7.27 6.66
C MET A 85 -10.35 -8.59 5.88
N GLY A 86 -10.66 -9.76 6.47
CA GLY A 86 -10.51 -11.06 5.80
C GLY A 86 -11.17 -11.18 4.42
N ASP A 87 -12.34 -10.56 4.21
CA ASP A 87 -12.99 -10.58 2.89
C ASP A 87 -12.21 -9.84 1.77
N TYR A 88 -11.30 -8.96 2.15
CA TYR A 88 -10.49 -8.17 1.21
C TYR A 88 -9.32 -8.96 0.63
N GLU A 89 -9.01 -10.15 1.16
CA GLU A 89 -8.04 -11.09 0.58
C GLU A 89 -8.38 -11.45 -0.89
N LYS A 90 -9.68 -11.38 -1.25
CA LYS A 90 -10.17 -11.70 -2.60
C LYS A 90 -9.81 -10.63 -3.64
N LEU A 91 -9.26 -9.49 -3.21
CA LEU A 91 -8.94 -8.39 -4.12
C LEU A 91 -7.67 -8.67 -4.93
N PRO A 92 -7.61 -8.30 -6.23
CA PRO A 92 -6.54 -8.71 -7.15
C PRO A 92 -5.09 -8.43 -6.71
N PHE A 93 -4.84 -7.35 -5.99
CA PHE A 93 -3.50 -6.97 -5.55
C PHE A 93 -3.19 -7.44 -4.13
N VAL A 94 -4.14 -8.04 -3.41
CA VAL A 94 -3.91 -8.55 -2.06
C VAL A 94 -3.27 -9.92 -2.14
N CYS A 95 -2.01 -10.01 -1.70
CA CYS A 95 -1.22 -11.23 -1.69
C CYS A 95 -1.57 -12.12 -0.49
N CYS A 96 -1.83 -11.51 0.67
CA CYS A 96 -2.37 -12.19 1.83
C CYS A 96 -3.06 -11.20 2.79
N CYS A 97 -4.03 -11.71 3.54
CA CYS A 97 -4.64 -11.01 4.66
C CYS A 97 -4.66 -11.96 5.86
N ILE A 98 -3.82 -11.70 6.85
CA ILE A 98 -3.69 -12.54 8.04
C ILE A 98 -4.09 -11.76 9.29
N ASP A 99 -4.54 -12.48 10.32
CA ASP A 99 -4.71 -11.96 11.67
C ASP A 99 -3.55 -12.42 12.57
N ASP A 100 -3.65 -12.12 13.87
CA ASP A 100 -2.67 -12.46 14.90
C ASP A 100 -2.94 -13.82 15.57
N SER A 101 -3.86 -14.63 15.04
CA SER A 101 -4.21 -15.92 15.62
C SER A 101 -3.05 -16.93 15.56
N ASN A 102 -2.21 -16.82 14.53
CA ASN A 102 -1.05 -17.67 14.31
C ASN A 102 0.24 -16.84 14.14
N GLU A 103 1.14 -16.95 15.12
CA GLU A 103 2.41 -16.23 15.12
C GLU A 103 3.30 -16.57 13.91
N GLU A 104 3.27 -17.82 13.43
CA GLU A 104 4.08 -18.23 12.27
C GLU A 104 3.62 -17.58 10.97
N ASP A 105 2.32 -17.24 10.85
CA ASP A 105 1.79 -16.54 9.68
C ASP A 105 2.30 -15.09 9.67
N VAL A 106 2.32 -14.43 10.83
CA VAL A 106 2.91 -13.08 10.99
C VAL A 106 4.39 -13.09 10.64
N LYS A 107 5.15 -14.07 11.15
CA LYS A 107 6.58 -14.22 10.81
C LYS A 107 6.79 -14.41 9.31
N THR A 108 5.94 -15.24 8.69
CA THR A 108 6.00 -15.52 7.26
C THR A 108 5.70 -14.26 6.45
N LEU A 109 4.69 -13.47 6.84
CA LEU A 109 4.34 -12.21 6.17
C LEU A 109 5.52 -11.24 6.17
N PHE A 110 6.15 -10.97 7.32
CA PHE A 110 7.28 -10.05 7.38
C PHE A 110 8.45 -10.54 6.53
N LYS A 111 8.76 -11.84 6.59
CA LYS A 111 9.80 -12.44 5.76
C LYS A 111 9.50 -12.31 4.26
N THR A 112 8.25 -12.54 3.84
CA THR A 112 7.83 -12.38 2.44
C THR A 112 8.00 -10.94 1.98
N VAL A 113 7.60 -9.96 2.81
CA VAL A 113 7.76 -8.54 2.49
C VAL A 113 9.25 -8.17 2.38
N GLU A 114 10.09 -8.63 3.30
CA GLU A 114 11.55 -8.40 3.24
C GLU A 114 12.20 -8.99 1.99
N ASP A 115 11.85 -10.22 1.63
CA ASP A 115 12.35 -10.91 0.44
C ASP A 115 11.92 -10.17 -0.84
N ALA A 116 10.66 -9.71 -0.90
CA ALA A 116 10.14 -8.93 -2.03
C ALA A 116 10.82 -7.55 -2.14
N LEU A 117 11.06 -6.86 -1.02
CA LEU A 117 11.83 -5.61 -1.01
C LEU A 117 13.27 -5.82 -1.50
N LYS A 118 13.91 -6.93 -1.11
CA LYS A 118 15.25 -7.27 -1.58
C LYS A 118 15.28 -7.52 -3.08
N GLN A 119 14.31 -8.27 -3.61
CA GLN A 119 14.15 -8.50 -5.05
C GLN A 119 13.94 -7.19 -5.80
N ASN A 120 13.06 -6.32 -5.30
CA ASN A 120 12.82 -5.00 -5.88
C ASN A 120 14.10 -4.15 -5.95
N ASN A 121 14.92 -4.16 -4.90
CA ASN A 121 16.21 -3.45 -4.90
C ASN A 121 17.14 -3.94 -6.00
N ASP A 122 17.17 -5.24 -6.28
CA ASP A 122 18.01 -5.80 -7.34
C ASP A 122 17.47 -5.48 -8.73
N LEU A 123 16.15 -5.54 -8.94
CA LEU A 123 15.49 -5.15 -10.19
C LEU A 123 15.66 -3.65 -10.49
N LEU A 124 15.49 -2.79 -9.49
CA LEU A 124 15.69 -1.34 -9.63
C LEU A 124 17.14 -0.99 -10.00
N LYS A 125 18.13 -1.66 -9.39
CA LYS A 125 19.54 -1.49 -9.77
C LYS A 125 19.80 -1.89 -11.22
N GLN A 126 19.24 -3.01 -11.68
CA GLN A 126 19.35 -3.47 -13.06
C GLN A 126 18.73 -2.47 -14.04
N ALA A 127 17.57 -1.94 -13.68
CA ALA A 127 16.86 -0.90 -14.44
C ALA A 127 17.51 0.50 -14.35
N LYS A 128 18.52 0.68 -13.49
CA LYS A 128 19.15 1.99 -13.18
C LYS A 128 18.13 3.02 -12.65
N CYS A 129 17.13 2.57 -11.93
CA CYS A 129 16.14 3.40 -11.25
C CYS A 129 16.49 3.50 -9.76
N SER A 130 16.34 4.68 -9.16
CA SER A 130 16.58 4.88 -7.72
C SER A 130 15.38 4.48 -6.85
N ASN A 131 14.18 4.42 -7.42
CA ASN A 131 12.95 4.06 -6.73
C ASN A 131 11.91 3.56 -7.74
N ILE A 132 10.82 3.02 -7.22
CA ILE A 132 9.76 2.46 -8.06
C ILE A 132 8.98 3.52 -8.84
N ALA A 133 8.82 4.72 -8.29
CA ALA A 133 8.15 5.81 -8.98
C ALA A 133 8.86 6.11 -10.31
N GLN A 134 10.19 6.18 -10.31
CA GLN A 134 11.00 6.34 -11.52
C GLN A 134 10.86 5.16 -12.49
N PHE A 135 10.80 3.92 -11.98
CA PHE A 135 10.60 2.74 -12.81
C PHE A 135 9.24 2.77 -13.53
N LEU A 136 8.18 3.19 -12.83
CA LEU A 136 6.82 3.25 -13.39
C LEU A 136 6.64 4.36 -14.43
N ASP A 137 7.42 5.45 -14.34
CA ASP A 137 7.36 6.55 -15.32
C ASP A 137 8.00 6.19 -16.66
N ASP A 138 9.06 5.37 -16.65
CA ASP A 138 9.78 4.93 -17.85
C ASP A 138 10.24 3.46 -17.71
N PRO A 139 9.29 2.50 -17.78
CA PRO A 139 9.61 1.09 -17.56
C PRO A 139 10.48 0.57 -18.71
N PRO A 140 11.68 0.03 -18.43
CA PRO A 140 12.50 -0.62 -19.45
C PRO A 140 11.78 -1.85 -20.00
N ALA A 141 12.13 -2.26 -21.22
CA ALA A 141 11.66 -3.52 -21.77
C ALA A 141 12.36 -4.69 -21.05
N SER A 142 11.74 -5.18 -19.97
CA SER A 142 12.15 -6.37 -19.21
C SER A 142 10.96 -7.31 -18.98
N GLU A 143 11.23 -8.61 -18.90
CA GLU A 143 10.20 -9.60 -18.54
C GLU A 143 9.83 -9.53 -17.05
N GLU A 144 10.79 -9.16 -16.20
CA GLU A 144 10.58 -8.94 -14.77
C GLU A 144 10.52 -7.46 -14.44
N SER A 145 9.59 -7.07 -13.54
CA SER A 145 9.43 -5.70 -13.08
C SER A 145 9.30 -5.65 -11.55
N PRO A 146 9.92 -4.67 -10.87
CA PRO A 146 9.67 -4.45 -9.46
C PRO A 146 8.22 -4.02 -9.25
N LYS A 147 7.63 -4.46 -8.15
CA LYS A 147 6.25 -4.14 -7.79
C LYS A 147 6.21 -3.23 -6.57
N HIS A 148 5.23 -2.35 -6.50
CA HIS A 148 5.01 -1.54 -5.33
C HIS A 148 4.47 -2.43 -4.22
N ILE A 149 5.06 -2.34 -3.03
CA ILE A 149 4.72 -3.19 -1.90
C ILE A 149 4.06 -2.31 -0.87
N THR A 150 2.79 -2.61 -0.57
CA THR A 150 2.03 -1.97 0.50
C THR A 150 1.83 -2.95 1.63
N LEU A 151 2.41 -2.65 2.80
CA LEU A 151 2.10 -3.35 4.05
C LEU A 151 1.09 -2.54 4.86
N ILE A 152 -0.07 -3.13 5.12
CA ILE A 152 -1.12 -2.55 5.97
C ILE A 152 -1.08 -3.23 7.33
N ILE A 153 -0.89 -2.45 8.39
CA ILE A 153 -1.03 -2.91 9.78
C ILE A 153 -2.27 -2.25 10.37
N GLU A 154 -3.36 -3.01 10.47
CA GLU A 154 -4.58 -2.56 11.12
C GLU A 154 -4.37 -2.59 12.63
N ASN A 155 -4.78 -1.53 13.33
CA ASN A 155 -4.63 -1.39 14.79
C ASN A 155 -3.19 -1.64 15.28
N LEU A 156 -2.28 -0.75 14.86
CA LEU A 156 -0.88 -0.73 15.28
C LEU A 156 -0.68 -0.79 16.81
N ASN A 157 -1.59 -0.23 17.60
CA ASN A 157 -1.50 -0.30 19.06
C ASN A 157 -1.68 -1.72 19.61
N ALA A 158 -2.57 -2.53 19.00
CA ALA A 158 -2.69 -3.94 19.36
C ALA A 158 -1.40 -4.68 19.00
N PHE A 159 -0.91 -4.49 17.78
CA PHE A 159 0.34 -5.10 17.31
C PHE A 159 1.53 -4.79 18.23
N LEU A 160 1.77 -3.50 18.52
CA LEU A 160 2.87 -3.06 19.39
C LEU A 160 2.69 -3.48 20.86
N GLY A 161 1.46 -3.82 21.27
CA GLY A 161 1.15 -4.30 22.61
C GLY A 161 1.51 -5.76 22.85
N GLU A 162 1.82 -6.53 21.80
CA GLU A 162 2.12 -7.95 21.90
C GLU A 162 3.62 -8.24 21.94
N GLU A 163 4.12 -8.74 23.07
CA GLU A 163 5.55 -9.02 23.27
C GLU A 163 6.12 -10.01 22.25
N ARG A 164 5.30 -10.97 21.78
CA ARG A 164 5.69 -11.96 20.76
C ARG A 164 6.09 -11.32 19.42
N PHE A 165 5.66 -10.09 19.14
CA PHE A 165 6.01 -9.35 17.92
C PHE A 165 7.09 -8.28 18.13
N SER A 166 7.71 -8.24 19.32
CA SER A 166 8.73 -7.25 19.66
C SER A 166 9.90 -7.14 18.67
N LEU A 167 10.28 -8.26 18.03
CA LEU A 167 11.33 -8.30 17.01
C LEU A 167 11.00 -7.44 15.77
N TYR A 168 9.71 -7.19 15.51
CA TYR A 168 9.25 -6.42 14.36
C TYR A 168 9.06 -4.92 14.68
N HIS A 169 9.09 -4.54 15.95
CA HIS A 169 8.83 -3.14 16.34
C HIS A 169 9.92 -2.21 15.82
N ASP A 170 11.18 -2.65 15.87
CA ASP A 170 12.33 -1.87 15.37
C ASP A 170 12.33 -1.72 13.84
N LEU A 171 11.60 -2.56 13.11
CA LEU A 171 11.45 -2.46 11.66
C LEU A 171 10.44 -1.39 11.23
N LEU A 172 9.60 -0.91 12.17
CA LEU A 172 8.52 0.05 11.89
C LEU A 172 8.86 1.49 12.31
N VAL A 173 10.03 1.73 12.91
CA VAL A 173 10.51 3.05 13.39
C VAL A 173 11.60 3.60 12.47
#